data_AF-A0A960XRW4-F1
#
_entry.id   AF-A0A960XRW4-F1
#
_cell.length_a   1.000
_cell.length_b   1.000
_cell.length_c   1.000
_cell.angle_alpha   90.00
_cell.angle_beta   90.00
_cell.angle_gamma   90.00
#
_symmetry.space_group_name_H-M   'P 1'
#
loop_
_entity.id
_entity.type
_entity.pdbx_description
1 polymer ?
#
loop_
_entity_poly.entity_id
_entity_poly.type
_entity_poly.pdbx_seq_one_letter_code
_entity_poly.pdbx_strand_id
1 'polypeptide(L)'
;PHAEDQHPDQYRPQPESMALYKDAVIPVPKLADEVALKALPPFLQAPENEGRVRYHWRFDTPRKYQRMMKNYYRLCTEVDAVCGRVLRELESQGVLDHTLVIFLADNGYFHGERGLADKWYPYEESIRIPLIVHDPRMPAAARGKTNDNFVLNVDVASTILNAAGVEAPDSVQGEDFSPFYLSSAPVENWRTDFFYEHPTITNRKRIPSSQAIVTRDFKYTWWPEWKYQQWFDLKTDPEELKNLALDAKAEETTKLRADLDRRSEAVK
;
A
#
# COMPACT_ATOMS: atom_id res chain seq x y z
N PRO A 1 5.34 -9.45 -4.75
CA PRO A 1 6.65 -10.09 -5.03
C PRO A 1 7.79 -9.36 -4.31
N HIS A 2 8.79 -10.07 -3.80
CA HIS A 2 9.91 -9.45 -3.09
C HIS A 2 11.16 -9.40 -3.97
N ALA A 3 11.94 -8.33 -3.89
CA ALA A 3 13.24 -8.24 -4.55
C ALA A 3 14.31 -8.98 -3.71
N GLU A 4 15.19 -9.74 -4.33
CA GLU A 4 16.35 -10.33 -3.65
C GLU A 4 17.41 -9.25 -3.40
N ASP A 5 17.38 -8.66 -2.20
CA ASP A 5 18.20 -7.49 -1.82
C ASP A 5 19.71 -7.66 -2.12
N GLN A 6 20.24 -8.89 -2.01
CA GLN A 6 21.67 -9.19 -2.23
C GLN A 6 22.02 -9.59 -3.67
N HIS A 7 21.03 -9.80 -4.54
CA HIS A 7 21.26 -10.29 -5.91
C HIS A 7 21.23 -9.14 -6.93
N PRO A 8 22.18 -9.08 -7.89
CA PRO A 8 22.23 -8.02 -8.90
C PRO A 8 20.95 -7.91 -9.74
N ASP A 9 20.30 -9.04 -10.01
CA ASP A 9 19.06 -9.08 -10.81
C ASP A 9 17.81 -8.63 -10.05
N GLN A 10 17.83 -8.63 -8.71
CA GLN A 10 16.74 -8.26 -7.81
C GLN A 10 15.47 -9.11 -7.98
N TYR A 11 14.81 -9.06 -9.12
CA TYR A 11 13.65 -9.89 -9.46
C TYR A 11 14.07 -11.07 -10.32
N ARG A 12 13.85 -12.28 -9.80
CA ARG A 12 14.32 -13.54 -10.41
C ARG A 12 13.14 -14.47 -10.69
N PRO A 13 12.44 -14.27 -11.82
CA PRO A 13 11.43 -15.21 -12.29
C PRO A 13 12.01 -16.59 -12.53
N GLN A 14 11.15 -17.61 -12.49
CA GLN A 14 11.49 -18.95 -12.90
C GLN A 14 11.87 -18.99 -14.40
N PRO A 15 12.77 -19.89 -14.82
CA PRO A 15 13.17 -20.03 -16.22
C PRO A 15 11.98 -20.17 -17.19
N GLU A 16 10.93 -20.89 -16.79
CA GLU A 16 9.73 -21.15 -17.58
C GLU A 16 8.91 -19.87 -17.82
N SER A 17 8.97 -18.91 -16.89
CA SER A 17 8.26 -17.63 -16.98
C SER A 17 8.97 -16.61 -17.88
N MET A 18 10.21 -16.86 -18.27
CA MET A 18 11.02 -15.89 -19.02
C MET A 18 10.45 -15.57 -20.42
N ALA A 19 9.64 -16.47 -20.98
CA ALA A 19 8.93 -16.21 -22.24
C ALA A 19 7.79 -15.18 -22.08
N LEU A 20 7.21 -15.05 -20.88
CA LEU A 20 6.14 -14.11 -20.60
C LEU A 20 6.65 -12.67 -20.70
N TYR A 21 5.81 -11.78 -21.24
CA TYR A 21 6.08 -10.34 -21.40
C TYR A 21 7.36 -10.01 -22.19
N LYS A 22 7.98 -10.97 -22.88
CA LYS A 22 9.27 -10.77 -23.58
C LYS A 22 9.19 -9.63 -24.60
N ASP A 23 8.09 -9.58 -25.37
CA ASP A 23 7.84 -8.60 -26.43
C ASP A 23 6.99 -7.42 -25.96
N ALA A 24 6.54 -7.42 -24.69
CA ALA A 24 5.77 -6.31 -24.13
C ALA A 24 6.67 -5.09 -23.94
N VAL A 25 6.11 -3.89 -24.05
CA VAL A 25 6.73 -2.64 -23.59
C VAL A 25 5.94 -2.19 -22.38
N ILE A 26 6.56 -2.17 -21.20
CA ILE A 26 5.88 -1.78 -19.97
C ILE A 26 5.76 -0.25 -19.96
N PRO A 27 4.55 0.32 -19.78
CA PRO A 27 4.40 1.77 -19.70
C PRO A 27 5.10 2.30 -18.45
N VAL A 28 5.87 3.37 -18.61
CA VAL A 28 6.46 4.10 -17.49
C VAL A 28 5.34 4.77 -16.68
N PRO A 29 5.37 4.75 -15.33
CA PRO A 29 4.32 5.34 -14.52
C PRO A 29 4.20 6.85 -14.75
N LYS A 30 2.98 7.38 -14.63
CA LYS A 30 2.71 8.82 -14.85
C LYS A 30 3.61 9.73 -14.02
N LEU A 31 3.86 9.36 -12.76
CA LEU A 31 4.66 10.17 -11.81
C LEU A 31 6.16 9.86 -11.87
N ALA A 32 6.65 9.10 -12.84
CA ALA A 32 8.08 8.86 -13.01
C ALA A 32 8.76 9.99 -13.80
N ASP A 33 8.60 11.23 -13.31
CA ASP A 33 9.16 12.44 -13.90
C ASP A 33 9.89 13.33 -12.87
N GLU A 34 10.55 14.37 -13.38
CA GLU A 34 11.32 15.31 -12.55
C GLU A 34 10.42 16.22 -11.70
N VAL A 35 9.18 16.48 -12.13
CA VAL A 35 8.21 17.32 -11.39
C VAL A 35 7.81 16.60 -10.11
N ALA A 36 7.44 15.33 -10.21
CA ALA A 36 7.08 14.46 -9.11
C ALA A 36 8.24 14.23 -8.14
N LEU A 37 9.48 14.08 -8.64
CA LEU A 37 10.67 14.02 -7.79
C LEU A 37 10.89 15.33 -7.01
N LYS A 38 10.79 16.49 -7.69
CA LYS A 38 10.99 17.80 -7.04
C LYS A 38 9.90 18.14 -6.03
N ALA A 39 8.71 17.57 -6.17
CA ALA A 39 7.60 17.71 -5.21
C ALA A 39 7.86 16.99 -3.87
N LEU A 40 8.78 16.02 -3.83
CA LEU A 40 9.15 15.33 -2.59
C LEU A 40 9.84 16.27 -1.59
N PRO A 41 9.79 15.99 -0.27
CA PRO A 41 10.64 16.63 0.70
C PRO A 41 12.13 16.47 0.33
N PRO A 42 13.00 17.47 0.58
CA PRO A 42 14.41 17.42 0.17
C PRO A 42 15.17 16.18 0.67
N PHE A 43 14.85 15.68 1.86
CA PHE A 43 15.49 14.49 2.43
C PHE A 43 15.07 13.16 1.77
N LEU A 44 13.95 13.12 1.03
CA LEU A 44 13.61 11.97 0.19
C LEU A 44 14.25 12.04 -1.20
N GLN A 45 14.68 13.23 -1.64
CA GLN A 45 15.42 13.41 -2.90
C GLN A 45 16.91 13.08 -2.74
N ALA A 46 17.42 13.07 -1.50
CA ALA A 46 18.82 12.88 -1.19
C ALA A 46 19.35 11.52 -1.73
N PRO A 47 20.58 11.47 -2.26
CA PRO A 47 21.13 10.25 -2.86
C PRO A 47 21.34 9.11 -1.85
N GLU A 48 21.41 9.41 -0.54
CA GLU A 48 21.53 8.41 0.52
C GLU A 48 20.18 7.81 0.95
N ASN A 49 19.06 8.39 0.49
CA ASN A 49 17.73 7.87 0.76
C ASN A 49 17.56 6.48 0.10
N GLU A 50 17.04 5.50 0.83
CA GLU A 50 16.96 4.12 0.34
C GLU A 50 16.08 3.98 -0.91
N GLY A 51 14.97 4.71 -0.97
CA GLY A 51 14.11 4.71 -2.15
C GLY A 51 14.83 5.23 -3.39
N ARG A 52 15.67 6.27 -3.22
CA ARG A 52 16.54 6.80 -4.29
C ARG A 52 17.64 5.83 -4.69
N VAL A 53 18.33 5.23 -3.73
CA VAL A 53 19.36 4.22 -3.98
C VAL A 53 18.78 3.05 -4.78
N ARG A 54 17.64 2.53 -4.36
CA ARG A 54 16.95 1.41 -5.03
C ARG A 54 16.39 1.81 -6.39
N TYR A 55 15.95 3.06 -6.58
CA TYR A 55 15.58 3.59 -7.89
C TYR A 55 16.76 3.57 -8.87
N HIS A 56 17.95 4.02 -8.46
CA HIS A 56 19.15 3.98 -9.29
C HIS A 56 19.59 2.56 -9.64
N TRP A 57 19.35 1.60 -8.75
CA TRP A 57 19.56 0.21 -9.10
C TRP A 57 18.55 -0.27 -10.16
N ARG A 58 17.26 -0.01 -9.96
CA ARG A 58 16.17 -0.71 -10.66
C ARG A 58 15.63 0.01 -11.90
N PHE A 59 15.58 1.33 -11.90
CA PHE A 59 14.69 2.08 -12.80
C PHE A 59 15.32 3.29 -13.51
N ASP A 60 16.54 3.72 -13.15
CA ASP A 60 17.17 4.95 -13.67
C ASP A 60 17.56 4.96 -15.17
N THR A 61 17.32 3.86 -15.89
CA THR A 61 17.44 3.83 -17.35
C THR A 61 16.24 3.08 -17.95
N PRO A 62 15.81 3.41 -19.18
CA PRO A 62 14.72 2.69 -19.85
C PRO A 62 14.98 1.18 -19.92
N ARG A 63 16.23 0.76 -20.14
CA ARG A 63 16.61 -0.66 -20.18
C ARG A 63 16.44 -1.35 -18.83
N LYS A 64 16.91 -0.72 -17.73
CA LYS A 64 16.75 -1.28 -16.39
C LYS A 64 15.27 -1.35 -16.02
N TYR A 65 14.51 -0.28 -16.28
CA TYR A 65 13.07 -0.23 -16.04
C TYR A 65 12.33 -1.36 -16.75
N GLN A 66 12.51 -1.50 -18.06
CA GLN A 66 11.86 -2.57 -18.84
C GLN A 66 12.23 -3.96 -18.32
N ARG A 67 13.51 -4.20 -17.98
CA ARG A 67 13.94 -5.49 -17.43
C ARG A 67 13.29 -5.76 -16.08
N MET A 68 13.36 -4.82 -15.15
CA MET A 68 12.86 -4.98 -13.78
C MET A 68 11.34 -5.17 -13.77
N MET A 69 10.59 -4.37 -14.52
CA MET A 69 9.13 -4.49 -14.55
C MET A 69 8.64 -5.75 -15.26
N LYS A 70 9.29 -6.19 -16.35
CA LYS A 70 8.99 -7.51 -16.94
C LYS A 70 9.21 -8.63 -15.94
N ASN A 71 10.31 -8.60 -15.20
CA ASN A 71 10.57 -9.59 -14.16
C ASN A 71 9.56 -9.50 -13.01
N TYR A 72 9.20 -8.30 -12.57
CA TYR A 72 8.16 -8.09 -11.56
C TYR A 72 6.82 -8.69 -11.98
N TYR A 73 6.37 -8.44 -13.22
CA TYR A 73 5.12 -9.02 -13.73
C TYR A 73 5.18 -10.53 -13.92
N ARG A 74 6.33 -11.10 -14.31
CA ARG A 74 6.51 -12.56 -14.31
C ARG A 74 6.33 -13.14 -12.92
N LEU A 75 6.93 -12.52 -11.90
CA LEU A 75 6.74 -12.93 -10.51
C LEU A 75 5.27 -12.80 -10.08
N CYS A 76 4.54 -11.77 -10.53
CA CYS A 76 3.10 -11.68 -10.30
C CYS A 76 2.34 -12.84 -10.96
N THR A 77 2.66 -13.21 -12.20
CA THR A 77 2.06 -14.39 -12.87
C THR A 77 2.39 -15.69 -12.14
N GLU A 78 3.60 -15.83 -11.60
CA GLU A 78 3.99 -16.99 -10.81
C GLU A 78 3.20 -17.08 -9.51
N VAL A 79 2.99 -15.95 -8.81
CA VAL A 79 2.13 -15.89 -7.62
C VAL A 79 0.69 -16.27 -7.99
N ASP A 80 0.14 -15.73 -9.08
CA ASP A 80 -1.20 -16.09 -9.58
C ASP A 80 -1.33 -17.60 -9.86
N ALA A 81 -0.34 -18.19 -10.53
CA ALA A 81 -0.31 -19.62 -10.80
C ALA A 81 -0.28 -20.46 -9.51
N VAL A 82 0.43 -20.01 -8.47
CA VAL A 82 0.45 -20.66 -7.15
C VAL A 82 -0.89 -20.50 -6.44
N CYS A 83 -1.50 -19.32 -6.46
CA CYS A 83 -2.86 -19.11 -5.94
C CYS A 83 -3.85 -20.06 -6.61
N GLY A 84 -3.81 -20.19 -7.93
CA GLY A 84 -4.65 -21.13 -8.67
C GLY A 84 -4.41 -22.59 -8.28
N ARG A 85 -3.17 -22.99 -7.93
CA ARG A 85 -2.88 -24.34 -7.42
C ARG A 85 -3.51 -24.57 -6.04
N VAL A 86 -3.40 -23.61 -5.13
CA VAL A 86 -4.02 -23.70 -3.80
C VAL A 86 -5.54 -23.82 -3.91
N LEU A 87 -6.17 -22.97 -4.74
CA LEU A 87 -7.62 -23.01 -4.94
C LEU A 87 -8.11 -24.34 -5.54
N ARG A 88 -7.42 -24.87 -6.56
CA ARG A 88 -7.74 -26.18 -7.14
C ARG A 88 -7.56 -27.32 -6.13
N GLU A 89 -6.58 -27.22 -5.26
CA GLU A 89 -6.38 -28.22 -4.20
C GLU A 89 -7.56 -28.21 -3.21
N LEU A 90 -7.97 -27.03 -2.73
CA LEU A 90 -9.15 -26.87 -1.87
C LEU A 90 -10.42 -27.41 -2.53
N GLU A 91 -10.59 -27.16 -3.84
CA GLU A 91 -11.71 -27.71 -4.62
C GLU A 91 -11.65 -29.23 -4.72
N SER A 92 -10.48 -29.80 -5.01
CA SER A 92 -10.30 -31.26 -5.12
C SER A 92 -10.55 -32.01 -3.81
N GLN A 93 -10.26 -31.37 -2.67
CA GLN A 93 -10.58 -31.89 -1.34
C GLN A 93 -12.06 -31.70 -0.96
N GLY A 94 -12.83 -30.95 -1.74
CA GLY A 94 -14.23 -30.64 -1.46
C GLY A 94 -14.43 -29.66 -0.30
N VAL A 95 -13.42 -28.86 0.04
CA VAL A 95 -13.46 -27.94 1.20
C VAL A 95 -13.53 -26.47 0.80
N LEU A 96 -13.42 -26.14 -0.48
CA LEU A 96 -13.46 -24.75 -0.97
C LEU A 96 -14.74 -24.02 -0.55
N ASP A 97 -15.91 -24.68 -0.63
CA ASP A 97 -17.21 -24.12 -0.21
C ASP A 97 -17.33 -23.90 1.31
N HIS A 98 -16.31 -24.29 2.08
CA HIS A 98 -16.19 -24.07 3.52
C HIS A 98 -14.95 -23.26 3.90
N THR A 99 -14.27 -22.66 2.91
CA THR A 99 -13.01 -21.94 3.13
C THR A 99 -13.15 -20.46 2.80
N LEU A 100 -12.91 -19.59 3.79
CA LEU A 100 -12.68 -18.17 3.55
C LEU A 100 -11.28 -17.99 2.93
N VAL A 101 -11.22 -17.35 1.77
CA VAL A 101 -9.96 -17.00 1.10
C VAL A 101 -9.80 -15.49 1.06
N ILE A 102 -8.70 -15.00 1.62
CA ILE A 102 -8.31 -13.58 1.59
C ILE A 102 -6.97 -13.48 0.86
N PHE A 103 -6.91 -12.68 -0.19
CA PHE A 103 -5.68 -12.28 -0.86
C PHE A 103 -5.38 -10.81 -0.56
N LEU A 104 -4.18 -10.52 -0.08
CA LEU A 104 -3.75 -9.19 0.32
C LEU A 104 -2.23 -9.01 0.18
N ALA A 105 -1.75 -7.77 0.34
CA ALA A 105 -0.33 -7.44 0.45
C ALA A 105 -0.03 -6.73 1.78
N ASP A 106 1.24 -6.72 2.18
CA ASP A 106 1.72 -6.01 3.37
C ASP A 106 1.79 -4.49 3.17
N ASN A 107 2.23 -4.07 1.98
CA ASN A 107 2.39 -2.67 1.58
C ASN A 107 2.24 -2.49 0.05
N GLY A 108 2.08 -1.24 -0.37
CA GLY A 108 2.20 -0.84 -1.76
C GLY A 108 3.65 -0.88 -2.24
N TYR A 109 3.90 -0.36 -3.44
CA TYR A 109 5.23 -0.36 -4.04
C TYR A 109 5.42 0.75 -5.09
N PHE A 110 6.47 1.57 -4.92
CA PHE A 110 6.98 2.46 -5.96
C PHE A 110 7.71 1.65 -7.03
N HIS A 111 7.22 1.73 -8.26
CA HIS A 111 7.79 1.13 -9.46
C HIS A 111 8.59 2.14 -10.30
N GLY A 112 9.00 3.26 -9.71
CA GLY A 112 9.73 4.35 -10.38
C GLY A 112 9.04 5.71 -10.26
N GLU A 113 7.79 5.76 -9.79
CA GLU A 113 7.08 6.98 -9.45
C GLU A 113 7.93 7.84 -8.50
N ARG A 114 7.96 9.15 -8.76
CA ARG A 114 8.71 10.17 -8.00
C ARG A 114 10.22 9.89 -7.94
N GLY A 115 10.71 9.04 -8.84
CA GLY A 115 12.06 8.52 -8.82
C GLY A 115 12.39 7.70 -7.56
N LEU A 116 11.40 7.01 -7.01
CA LEU A 116 11.56 6.12 -5.86
C LEU A 116 11.38 4.67 -6.29
N ALA A 117 11.90 3.77 -5.46
CA ALA A 117 11.59 2.35 -5.51
C ALA A 117 11.24 1.87 -4.11
N ASP A 118 10.58 0.71 -4.01
CA ASP A 118 10.23 0.07 -2.73
C ASP A 118 9.02 0.74 -2.04
N LYS A 119 9.04 0.95 -0.73
CA LYS A 119 7.89 1.43 0.07
C LYS A 119 8.39 2.42 1.14
N TRP A 120 7.80 2.45 2.34
CA TRP A 120 8.16 3.26 3.53
C TRP A 120 7.57 4.66 3.64
N TYR A 121 7.08 5.24 2.55
CA TYR A 121 6.64 6.65 2.55
C TYR A 121 5.12 6.73 2.43
N PRO A 122 4.46 7.70 3.08
CA PRO A 122 3.00 7.77 3.17
C PRO A 122 2.30 8.27 1.89
N TYR A 123 2.83 7.96 0.71
CA TYR A 123 2.19 8.24 -0.58
C TYR A 123 1.33 7.05 -1.02
N GLU A 124 0.32 7.34 -1.85
CA GLU A 124 -0.66 6.37 -2.34
C GLU A 124 0.00 5.08 -2.87
N GLU A 125 1.07 5.22 -3.65
CA GLU A 125 1.77 4.08 -4.28
C GLU A 125 2.32 3.09 -3.25
N SER A 126 2.67 3.56 -2.05
CA SER A 126 3.28 2.74 -0.98
C SER A 126 2.29 2.28 0.08
N ILE A 127 1.15 2.96 0.25
CA ILE A 127 0.19 2.63 1.33
C ILE A 127 -1.04 1.86 0.81
N ARG A 128 -1.36 1.96 -0.48
CA ARG A 128 -2.50 1.25 -1.06
C ARG A 128 -2.09 -0.15 -1.53
N ILE A 129 -2.90 -1.13 -1.14
CA ILE A 129 -2.68 -2.55 -1.41
C ILE A 129 -3.91 -3.20 -2.06
N PRO A 130 -3.75 -4.33 -2.76
CA PRO A 130 -4.88 -5.18 -3.11
C PRO A 130 -5.47 -5.84 -1.87
N LEU A 131 -6.79 -5.97 -1.84
CA LEU A 131 -7.54 -6.85 -0.93
C LEU A 131 -8.66 -7.51 -1.74
N ILE A 132 -8.64 -8.84 -1.84
CA ILE A 132 -9.66 -9.64 -2.52
C ILE A 132 -10.14 -10.71 -1.55
N VAL A 133 -11.47 -10.84 -1.44
CA VAL A 133 -12.10 -11.75 -0.48
C VAL A 133 -13.05 -12.66 -1.22
N HIS A 134 -12.87 -13.96 -1.03
CA HIS A 134 -13.83 -14.99 -1.39
C HIS A 134 -14.34 -15.62 -0.10
N ASP A 135 -15.57 -15.32 0.25
CA ASP A 135 -16.27 -15.92 1.39
C ASP A 135 -17.43 -16.77 0.85
N PRO A 136 -17.48 -18.09 1.15
CA PRO A 136 -18.59 -18.94 0.71
C PRO A 136 -19.97 -18.49 1.21
N ARG A 137 -20.02 -17.73 2.32
CA ARG A 137 -21.23 -17.15 2.89
C ARG A 137 -21.74 -15.94 2.09
N MET A 138 -20.92 -15.38 1.19
CA MET A 138 -21.26 -14.22 0.38
C MET A 138 -22.43 -14.54 -0.57
N PRO A 139 -23.53 -13.74 -0.55
CA PRO A 139 -24.63 -13.89 -1.49
C PRO A 139 -24.14 -13.76 -2.93
N ALA A 140 -24.73 -14.52 -3.86
CA ALA A 140 -24.34 -14.49 -5.26
C ALA A 140 -24.37 -13.08 -5.88
N ALA A 141 -25.31 -12.23 -5.44
CA ALA A 141 -25.44 -10.84 -5.91
C ALA A 141 -24.29 -9.91 -5.47
N ALA A 142 -23.55 -10.27 -4.40
CA ALA A 142 -22.40 -9.51 -3.89
C ALA A 142 -21.08 -9.93 -4.53
N ARG A 143 -21.04 -11.07 -5.25
CA ARG A 143 -19.82 -11.59 -5.88
C ARG A 143 -19.38 -10.69 -7.05
N GLY A 144 -18.06 -10.46 -7.15
CA GLY A 144 -17.46 -9.64 -8.21
C GLY A 144 -17.74 -8.13 -8.08
N LYS A 145 -18.21 -7.68 -6.92
CA LYS A 145 -18.40 -6.25 -6.62
C LYS A 145 -17.13 -5.64 -6.03
N THR A 146 -16.95 -4.34 -6.23
CA THR A 146 -15.90 -3.54 -5.61
C THR A 146 -16.47 -2.73 -4.46
N ASN A 147 -15.63 -2.41 -3.47
CA ASN A 147 -15.99 -1.57 -2.34
C ASN A 147 -14.84 -0.59 -2.08
N ASP A 148 -15.16 0.69 -2.01
CA ASP A 148 -14.15 1.76 -1.86
C ASP A 148 -13.93 2.18 -0.40
N ASN A 149 -14.66 1.62 0.58
CA ASN A 149 -14.52 1.92 2.01
C ASN A 149 -13.10 1.60 2.50
N PHE A 150 -12.61 2.37 3.47
CA PHE A 150 -11.27 2.15 4.02
C PHE A 150 -11.23 0.87 4.84
N VAL A 151 -10.56 -0.14 4.29
CA VAL A 151 -10.16 -1.36 5.00
C VAL A 151 -8.65 -1.32 5.18
N LEU A 152 -8.19 -1.69 6.37
CA LEU A 152 -6.81 -1.66 6.81
C LEU A 152 -6.32 -3.08 7.12
N ASN A 153 -5.00 -3.30 7.11
CA ASN A 153 -4.42 -4.59 7.46
C ASN A 153 -4.82 -5.07 8.87
N VAL A 154 -5.06 -4.15 9.81
CA VAL A 154 -5.48 -4.48 11.18
C VAL A 154 -6.89 -5.10 11.25
N ASP A 155 -7.74 -4.86 10.25
CA ASP A 155 -9.10 -5.39 10.19
C ASP A 155 -9.17 -6.87 9.82
N VAL A 156 -8.11 -7.38 9.19
CA VAL A 156 -8.05 -8.76 8.70
C VAL A 156 -8.17 -9.74 9.86
N ALA A 157 -7.55 -9.44 11.01
CA ALA A 157 -7.66 -10.25 12.20
C ALA A 157 -9.11 -10.34 12.72
N SER A 158 -9.79 -9.19 12.88
CA SER A 158 -11.18 -9.13 13.33
C SER A 158 -12.13 -9.87 12.39
N THR A 159 -11.89 -9.76 11.08
CA THR A 159 -12.69 -10.44 10.06
C THR A 159 -12.49 -11.96 10.09
N ILE A 160 -11.25 -12.44 10.28
CA ILE A 160 -10.96 -13.88 10.43
C ILE A 160 -11.59 -14.42 11.72
N LEU A 161 -11.49 -13.71 12.84
CA LEU A 161 -12.09 -14.12 14.11
C LEU A 161 -13.62 -14.23 13.99
N ASN A 162 -14.26 -13.22 13.39
CA ASN A 162 -15.69 -13.26 13.12
C ASN A 162 -16.08 -14.46 12.23
N ALA A 163 -15.33 -14.72 11.16
CA ALA A 163 -15.55 -15.87 10.29
C ALA A 163 -15.43 -17.21 11.02
N ALA A 164 -14.56 -17.29 12.03
CA ALA A 164 -14.41 -18.45 12.91
C ALA A 164 -15.46 -18.53 14.04
N GLY A 165 -16.37 -17.56 14.15
CA GLY A 165 -17.34 -17.47 15.24
C GLY A 165 -16.71 -17.10 16.59
N VAL A 166 -15.54 -16.47 16.57
CA VAL A 166 -14.77 -16.04 17.74
C VAL A 166 -14.92 -14.53 17.91
N GLU A 167 -15.27 -14.09 19.11
CA GLU A 167 -15.30 -12.67 19.45
C GLU A 167 -13.89 -12.08 19.45
N ALA A 168 -13.71 -10.94 18.80
CA ALA A 168 -12.43 -10.25 18.79
C ALA A 168 -12.12 -9.69 20.19
N PRO A 169 -10.93 -9.95 20.77
CA PRO A 169 -10.53 -9.32 22.03
C PRO A 169 -10.45 -7.80 21.91
N ASP A 170 -10.70 -7.08 23.00
CA ASP A 170 -10.57 -5.61 23.08
C ASP A 170 -9.19 -5.07 22.66
N SER A 171 -8.15 -5.91 22.69
CA SER A 171 -6.80 -5.56 22.24
C SER A 171 -6.64 -5.51 20.73
N VAL A 172 -7.59 -6.03 19.95
CA VAL A 172 -7.58 -5.96 18.49
C VAL A 172 -8.17 -4.61 18.07
N GLN A 173 -7.35 -3.78 17.43
CA GLN A 173 -7.74 -2.42 17.03
C GLN A 173 -8.52 -2.37 15.70
N GLY A 174 -8.55 -3.47 14.93
CA GLY A 174 -9.26 -3.55 13.66
C GLY A 174 -10.75 -3.85 13.82
N GLU A 175 -11.53 -3.55 12.79
CA GLU A 175 -12.97 -3.82 12.74
C GLU A 175 -13.27 -4.96 11.75
N ASP A 176 -14.33 -5.73 11.98
CA ASP A 176 -14.76 -6.74 11.01
C ASP A 176 -15.38 -6.07 9.78
N PHE A 177 -14.76 -6.26 8.60
CA PHE A 177 -15.26 -5.72 7.34
C PHE A 177 -16.21 -6.67 6.61
N SER A 178 -16.50 -7.86 7.16
CA SER A 178 -17.43 -8.83 6.58
C SER A 178 -18.83 -8.30 6.27
N PRO A 179 -19.40 -7.35 7.05
CA PRO A 179 -20.71 -6.77 6.74
C PRO A 179 -20.78 -6.13 5.35
N PHE A 180 -19.66 -5.64 4.80
CA PHE A 180 -19.64 -5.04 3.46
C PHE A 180 -19.98 -6.01 2.32
N TYR A 181 -19.78 -7.30 2.52
CA TYR A 181 -20.04 -8.31 1.49
C TYR A 181 -21.03 -9.40 1.92
N LEU A 182 -21.31 -9.53 3.22
CA LEU A 182 -22.34 -10.45 3.74
C LEU A 182 -23.72 -9.81 3.89
N SER A 183 -23.79 -8.49 4.03
CA SER A 183 -25.04 -7.76 4.25
C SER A 183 -25.34 -6.78 3.10
N SER A 184 -26.62 -6.57 2.83
CA SER A 184 -27.09 -5.47 1.98
C SER A 184 -27.37 -4.19 2.76
N ALA A 185 -27.36 -4.24 4.10
CA ALA A 185 -27.56 -3.07 4.93
C ALA A 185 -26.32 -2.17 4.91
N PRO A 186 -26.47 -0.84 4.94
CA PRO A 186 -25.35 0.06 5.13
C PRO A 186 -24.61 -0.27 6.43
N VAL A 187 -23.28 -0.25 6.39
CA VAL A 187 -22.45 -0.33 7.59
C VAL A 187 -22.39 1.05 8.21
N GLU A 188 -23.04 1.23 9.34
CA GLU A 188 -23.02 2.49 10.09
C GLU A 188 -21.69 2.66 10.83
N ASN A 189 -21.27 3.92 11.03
CA ASN A 189 -20.08 4.30 11.81
C ASN A 189 -18.74 3.72 11.34
N TRP A 190 -18.66 3.23 10.09
CA TRP A 190 -17.39 2.83 9.51
C TRP A 190 -16.44 4.02 9.37
N ARG A 191 -15.14 3.79 9.57
CA ARG A 191 -14.14 4.84 9.50
C ARG A 191 -14.07 5.50 8.13
N THR A 192 -13.82 6.80 8.15
CA THR A 192 -13.63 7.64 6.96
C THR A 192 -12.20 8.18 6.82
N ASP A 193 -11.34 7.78 7.75
CA ASP A 193 -9.92 8.09 7.81
C ASP A 193 -9.15 6.97 8.52
N PHE A 194 -7.83 7.07 8.49
CA PHE A 194 -6.96 6.23 9.30
C PHE A 194 -5.64 6.93 9.66
N PHE A 195 -5.02 6.42 10.71
CA PHE A 195 -3.67 6.80 11.12
C PHE A 195 -2.65 5.86 10.47
N TYR A 196 -1.60 6.44 9.88
CA TYR A 196 -0.45 5.73 9.34
C TYR A 196 0.77 6.07 10.19
N GLU A 197 1.60 5.07 10.46
CA GLU A 197 2.91 5.27 11.04
C GLU A 197 3.97 4.39 10.38
N HIS A 198 5.19 4.94 10.31
CA HIS A 198 6.39 4.22 9.95
C HIS A 198 7.53 4.69 10.86
N PRO A 199 8.08 3.82 11.72
CA PRO A 199 9.16 4.19 12.63
C PRO A 199 10.51 4.34 11.91
N THR A 200 11.49 4.93 12.57
CA THR A 200 12.87 4.91 12.07
C THR A 200 13.43 3.50 12.21
N ILE A 201 13.69 2.83 11.09
CA ILE A 201 14.22 1.45 11.11
C ILE A 201 15.72 1.43 11.39
N THR A 202 16.48 2.32 10.74
CA THR A 202 17.95 2.34 10.84
C THR A 202 18.52 3.73 11.05
N ASN A 203 18.26 4.64 10.10
CA ASN A 203 18.80 5.99 10.11
C ASN A 203 17.86 6.92 9.34
N ARG A 204 17.55 8.08 9.93
CA ARG A 204 16.72 9.14 9.34
C ARG A 204 17.11 9.59 7.93
N LYS A 205 18.40 9.48 7.56
CA LYS A 205 18.88 9.84 6.23
C LYS A 205 18.59 8.76 5.18
N ARG A 206 18.49 7.51 5.63
CA ARG A 206 18.25 6.34 4.78
C ARG A 206 16.75 6.08 4.61
N ILE A 207 16.05 5.87 5.73
CA ILE A 207 14.59 5.71 5.78
C ILE A 207 14.08 6.55 6.97
N PRO A 208 13.60 7.77 6.73
CA PRO A 208 13.04 8.61 7.79
C PRO A 208 11.71 8.06 8.31
N SER A 209 11.47 8.27 9.60
CA SER A 209 10.16 8.06 10.21
C SER A 209 9.12 9.01 9.63
N SER A 210 7.87 8.54 9.58
CA SER A 210 6.73 9.35 9.17
C SER A 210 5.46 8.92 9.89
N GLN A 211 4.54 9.87 10.02
CA GLN A 211 3.18 9.66 10.51
C GLN A 211 2.23 10.38 9.57
N ALA A 212 1.02 9.87 9.37
CA ALA A 212 0.02 10.56 8.57
C ALA A 212 -1.42 10.35 9.07
N ILE A 213 -2.25 11.35 8.84
CA ILE A 213 -3.70 11.21 8.79
C ILE A 213 -4.08 11.09 7.33
N VAL A 214 -4.73 9.98 6.98
CA VAL A 214 -5.17 9.71 5.61
C VAL A 214 -6.69 9.72 5.60
N THR A 215 -7.28 10.58 4.79
CA THR A 215 -8.73 10.63 4.54
C THR A 215 -8.98 10.49 3.03
N ARG A 216 -10.24 10.49 2.60
CA ARG A 216 -10.55 10.58 1.15
C ARG A 216 -10.28 11.95 0.56
N ASP A 217 -10.36 12.98 1.38
CA ASP A 217 -10.42 14.36 0.94
C ASP A 217 -9.06 15.05 1.07
N PHE A 218 -8.27 14.63 2.04
CA PHE A 218 -6.94 15.17 2.30
C PHE A 218 -6.02 14.14 2.95
N LYS A 219 -4.72 14.41 2.84
CA LYS A 219 -3.68 13.70 3.60
C LYS A 219 -2.78 14.71 4.29
N TYR A 220 -2.54 14.51 5.58
CA TYR A 220 -1.56 15.27 6.35
C TYR A 220 -0.45 14.34 6.82
N THR A 221 0.80 14.68 6.51
CA THR A 221 1.99 13.90 6.86
C THR A 221 2.94 14.71 7.72
N TRP A 222 3.51 14.05 8.71
CA TRP A 222 4.59 14.57 9.53
C TRP A 222 5.84 13.72 9.47
N TRP A 223 6.97 14.39 9.38
CA TRP A 223 8.31 13.82 9.40
C TRP A 223 9.06 14.33 10.65
N PRO A 224 8.96 13.63 11.80
CA PRO A 224 9.43 14.17 13.09
C PRO A 224 10.92 14.46 13.13
N GLU A 225 11.72 13.61 12.50
CA GLU A 225 13.19 13.73 12.48
C GLU A 225 13.70 14.92 11.65
N TRP A 226 12.83 15.48 10.80
CA TRP A 226 13.12 16.61 9.92
C TRP A 226 12.27 17.85 10.24
N LYS A 227 11.36 17.75 11.21
CA LYS A 227 10.36 18.78 11.54
C LYS A 227 9.64 19.32 10.30
N TYR A 228 9.30 18.41 9.38
CA TYR A 228 8.74 18.73 8.09
C TYR A 228 7.31 18.19 8.00
N GLN A 229 6.43 18.96 7.40
CA GLN A 229 5.03 18.58 7.22
C GLN A 229 4.62 18.68 5.75
N GLN A 230 3.73 17.78 5.35
CA GLN A 230 3.05 17.83 4.06
C GLN A 230 1.54 17.83 4.27
N TRP A 231 0.83 18.59 3.46
CA TRP A 231 -0.62 18.59 3.42
C TRP A 231 -1.08 18.60 1.97
N PHE A 232 -1.86 17.60 1.58
CA PHE A 232 -2.41 17.44 0.23
C PHE A 232 -3.94 17.47 0.29
N ASP A 233 -4.57 18.19 -0.63
CA ASP A 233 -6.00 18.08 -0.94
C ASP A 233 -6.17 17.01 -2.02
N LEU A 234 -6.67 15.84 -1.64
CA LEU A 234 -6.77 14.68 -2.55
C LEU A 234 -7.92 14.82 -3.55
N LYS A 235 -8.86 15.76 -3.37
CA LYS A 235 -9.91 16.02 -4.37
C LYS A 235 -9.36 16.72 -5.60
N THR A 236 -8.45 17.66 -5.38
CA THR A 236 -7.89 18.51 -6.45
C THR A 236 -6.47 18.11 -6.85
N ASP A 237 -5.75 17.42 -5.95
CA ASP A 237 -4.40 16.90 -6.14
C ASP A 237 -4.32 15.43 -5.66
N PRO A 238 -5.00 14.49 -6.35
CA PRO A 238 -4.95 13.07 -6.01
C PRO A 238 -3.55 12.46 -6.17
N GLU A 239 -2.63 13.20 -6.81
CA GLU A 239 -1.26 12.79 -7.08
C GLU A 239 -0.27 13.37 -6.07
N GLU A 240 -0.73 14.08 -5.04
CA GLU A 240 0.09 14.51 -3.90
C GLU A 240 1.35 15.28 -4.35
N LEU A 241 1.19 16.21 -5.30
CA LEU A 241 2.27 17.00 -5.89
C LEU A 241 2.41 18.38 -5.25
N LYS A 242 1.32 18.95 -4.71
CA LYS A 242 1.29 20.28 -4.14
C LYS A 242 1.18 20.23 -2.62
N ASN A 243 2.30 20.45 -1.94
CA ASN A 243 2.31 20.58 -0.49
C ASN A 243 1.71 21.93 -0.04
N LEU A 244 0.44 21.91 0.38
CA LEU A 244 -0.28 23.07 0.90
C LEU A 244 0.29 23.60 2.22
N ALA A 245 1.01 22.78 2.99
CA ALA A 245 1.59 23.19 4.27
C ALA A 245 2.69 24.26 4.14
N LEU A 246 3.19 24.52 2.92
CA LEU A 246 4.15 25.58 2.63
C LEU A 246 3.49 26.97 2.62
N ASP A 247 2.22 27.04 2.24
CA ASP A 247 1.45 28.29 2.09
C ASP A 247 0.36 28.44 3.17
N ALA A 248 0.09 27.38 3.94
CA ALA A 248 -0.97 27.34 4.93
C ALA A 248 -0.73 28.31 6.10
N LYS A 249 -1.82 28.79 6.70
CA LYS A 249 -1.72 29.54 7.94
C LYS A 249 -1.24 28.61 9.06
N ALA A 250 -0.39 29.13 9.94
CA ALA A 250 0.16 28.35 11.06
C ALA A 250 -0.93 27.65 11.89
N GLU A 251 -2.08 28.30 12.10
CA GLU A 251 -3.22 27.75 12.83
C GLU A 251 -3.79 26.48 12.18
N GLU A 252 -3.87 26.41 10.84
CA GLU A 252 -4.41 25.25 10.12
C GLU A 252 -3.50 24.03 10.30
N THR A 253 -2.20 24.21 10.09
CA THR A 253 -1.22 23.14 10.30
C THR A 253 -1.08 22.74 11.77
N THR A 254 -1.29 23.66 12.71
CA THR A 254 -1.29 23.38 14.16
C THR A 254 -2.47 22.48 14.56
N LYS A 255 -3.66 22.70 14.00
CA LYS A 255 -4.83 21.85 14.25
C LYS A 255 -4.62 20.44 13.70
N LEU A 256 -4.12 20.32 12.47
CA LEU A 256 -3.77 19.02 11.86
C LEU A 256 -2.71 18.29 12.68
N ARG A 257 -1.69 19.02 13.14
CA ARG A 257 -0.64 18.49 14.01
C ARG A 257 -1.20 17.93 15.31
N ALA A 258 -2.05 18.70 16.00
CA ALA A 258 -2.67 18.28 17.25
C ALA A 258 -3.58 17.06 17.08
N ASP A 259 -4.32 16.98 15.97
CA ASP A 259 -5.13 15.78 15.68
C ASP A 259 -4.26 14.55 15.42
N LEU A 260 -3.13 14.72 14.72
CA LEU A 260 -2.19 13.63 14.47
C LEU A 260 -1.56 13.14 15.77
N ASP A 261 -1.14 14.05 16.66
CA ASP A 261 -0.56 13.70 17.96
C ASP A 261 -1.56 12.93 18.82
N ARG A 262 -2.83 13.38 18.89
CA ARG A 262 -3.92 12.69 19.59
C ARG A 262 -4.14 11.26 19.06
N ARG A 263 -4.09 11.06 17.75
CA ARG A 263 -4.23 9.73 17.12
C ARG A 263 -3.04 8.83 17.40
N SER A 264 -1.82 9.39 17.38
CA SER A 264 -0.60 8.66 17.73
C SER A 264 -0.58 8.18 19.18
N GLU A 265 -1.20 8.92 20.11
CA GLU A 265 -1.35 8.49 21.50
C GLU A 265 -2.38 7.37 21.66
N ALA A 266 -3.43 7.36 20.85
CA ALA A 266 -4.49 6.36 20.92
C ALA A 266 -4.07 4.97 20.42
N VAL A 267 -2.98 4.87 19.66
CA VAL A 267 -2.47 3.59 19.12
C VAL A 267 -1.33 2.98 19.94
N LYS A 268 -0.85 3.66 20.99
CA LYS A 268 0.18 3.18 21.93
C LYS A 268 -0.44 2.44 23.11
#